data_AF-A0A9W4TZC9-F1
#
_entry.id   AF-A0A9W4TZC9-F1
#
_cell.length_a   1.000
_cell.length_b   1.000
_cell.length_c   1.000
_cell.angle_alpha   90.00
_cell.angle_beta   90.00
_cell.angle_gamma   90.00
#
_symmetry.space_group_name_H-M   'P 1'
#
loop_
_entity.id
_entity.type
_entity.pdbx_description
1 polymer ?
#
loop_
_entity_poly.entity_id
_entity_poly.type
_entity_poly.pdbx_seq_one_letter_code
_entity_poly.pdbx_strand_id
1 'polypeptide(L)'
;MSSEDFPTSPSPKYIPFSEEHESIVSCGAPVDLNLKSLFKDSTIVIASVPFAFSPTCTEEHIPDYIKHIDQFKSEGVDKIIVLSASDPFAMSAWGKALGVKDPANYIIFAHDVDLGIAKALGSDYIADLSKGGLGVRSQRYAGIIENGEIKYLESENELNFTEISSAETLLKRL
;
A
#
# COMPACT_ATOMS: atom_id res chain seq x y z
N MET A 1 4.80 4.23 21.13
CA MET A 1 3.67 4.10 20.21
C MET A 1 2.48 3.80 21.06
N SER A 2 1.52 4.72 21.08
CA SER A 2 0.18 4.38 21.58
C SER A 2 -0.37 3.25 20.69
N SER A 3 -1.40 2.53 21.14
CA SER A 3 -2.10 1.56 20.26
C SER A 3 -2.83 2.23 19.08
N GLU A 4 -2.79 3.57 19.01
CA GLU A 4 -3.45 4.39 18.02
C GLU A 4 -2.46 4.90 16.95
N ASP A 5 -1.14 4.76 17.15
CA ASP A 5 -0.13 5.19 16.17
C ASP A 5 0.15 4.11 15.11
N PHE A 6 0.29 4.51 13.84
CA PHE A 6 0.76 3.60 12.80
C PHE A 6 2.27 3.29 12.98
N PRO A 7 2.73 2.05 12.77
CA PRO A 7 4.13 1.69 12.97
C PRO A 7 5.04 2.35 11.93
N THR A 8 5.90 3.26 12.40
CA THR A 8 6.86 4.01 11.58
C THR A 8 8.31 3.56 11.73
N SER A 9 8.59 2.61 12.64
CA SER A 9 9.90 2.02 12.81
C SER A 9 10.33 1.12 11.63
N PRO A 10 9.43 0.34 11.00
CA PRO A 10 9.77 -0.39 9.78
C PRO A 10 10.16 0.56 8.64
N SER A 11 11.09 0.11 7.79
CA SER A 11 11.56 0.88 6.63
C SER A 11 11.13 0.17 5.34
N PRO A 12 9.88 0.36 4.88
CA PRO A 12 9.46 -0.17 3.59
C PRO A 12 10.31 0.43 2.47
N LYS A 13 10.43 -0.32 1.36
CA LYS A 13 11.23 0.10 0.20
C LYS A 13 10.35 0.31 -1.01
N TYR A 14 10.65 1.31 -1.82
CA TYR A 14 9.97 1.55 -3.09
C TYR A 14 10.96 2.02 -4.15
N ILE A 15 10.55 1.95 -5.41
CA ILE A 15 11.30 2.55 -6.52
C ILE A 15 10.51 3.79 -6.95
N PRO A 16 11.04 5.01 -6.76
CA PRO A 16 10.37 6.22 -7.18
C PRO A 16 10.15 6.22 -8.70
N PHE A 17 9.05 6.82 -9.12
CA PHE A 17 8.85 7.11 -10.54
C PHE A 17 9.99 7.98 -11.07
N SER A 18 10.44 7.66 -12.28
CA SER A 18 11.32 8.50 -13.08
C SER A 18 11.02 8.27 -14.55
N GLU A 19 11.15 9.31 -15.38
CA GLU A 19 10.91 9.20 -16.83
C GLU A 19 11.89 8.21 -17.49
N GLU A 20 13.14 8.17 -17.02
CA GLU A 20 14.16 7.20 -17.49
C GLU A 20 13.72 5.74 -17.30
N HIS A 21 12.98 5.47 -16.22
CA HIS A 21 12.50 4.14 -15.88
C HIS A 21 10.97 3.99 -16.02
N GLU A 22 10.32 4.80 -16.86
CA GLU A 22 8.85 4.72 -17.04
C GLU A 22 8.41 3.37 -17.62
N SER A 23 9.22 2.80 -18.53
CA SER A 23 8.94 1.49 -19.15
C SER A 23 8.85 0.37 -18.12
N ILE A 24 7.89 -0.55 -18.33
CA ILE A 24 7.71 -1.73 -17.47
C ILE A 24 8.94 -2.66 -17.43
N VAL A 25 9.75 -2.67 -18.49
CA VAL A 25 11.00 -3.46 -18.57
C VAL A 25 12.25 -2.69 -18.13
N SER A 26 12.07 -1.53 -17.49
CA SER A 26 13.15 -0.70 -16.93
C SER A 26 12.94 -0.53 -15.43
N CYS A 27 14.00 -0.64 -14.62
CA CYS A 27 13.90 -0.58 -13.16
C CYS A 27 14.94 0.38 -12.59
N GLY A 28 14.51 1.24 -11.67
CA GLY A 28 15.40 2.05 -10.83
C GLY A 28 15.89 1.28 -9.59
N ALA A 29 16.75 1.93 -8.81
CA ALA A 29 17.21 1.38 -7.54
C ALA A 29 16.15 1.60 -6.43
N PRO A 30 15.87 0.61 -5.56
CA PRO A 30 15.00 0.80 -4.42
C PRO A 30 15.60 1.79 -3.41
N VAL A 31 14.75 2.65 -2.85
CA VAL A 31 15.09 3.57 -1.76
C VAL A 31 14.19 3.28 -0.56
N ASP A 32 14.64 3.73 0.62
CA ASP A 32 13.84 3.67 1.84
C ASP A 32 12.70 4.69 1.79
N LEU A 33 11.49 4.24 2.11
CA LEU A 33 10.34 5.11 2.33
C LEU A 33 10.28 5.48 3.81
N ASN A 34 10.70 6.70 4.13
CA ASN A 34 10.73 7.19 5.51
C ASN A 34 9.30 7.54 6.00
N LEU A 35 8.64 6.55 6.60
CA LEU A 35 7.27 6.68 7.12
C LEU A 35 7.12 7.80 8.16
N LYS A 36 8.13 7.97 9.04
CA LYS A 36 8.07 9.00 10.09
C LYS A 36 8.00 10.42 9.52
N SER A 37 8.80 10.72 8.50
CA SER A 37 8.71 12.01 7.82
C SER A 37 7.46 12.11 6.95
N LEU A 38 7.06 11.00 6.34
CA LEU A 38 5.94 10.97 5.41
C LEU A 38 4.60 11.22 6.08
N PHE A 39 4.39 10.70 7.30
CA PHE A 39 3.13 10.86 8.02
C PHE A 39 2.99 12.18 8.78
N LYS A 40 4.09 12.93 8.98
CA LYS A 40 4.05 14.15 9.78
C LYS A 40 3.26 15.23 9.03
N ASP A 41 2.27 15.82 9.70
CA ASP A 41 1.42 16.90 9.16
C ASP A 41 0.73 16.54 7.83
N SER A 42 0.42 15.25 7.64
CA SER A 42 -0.17 14.73 6.40
C SER A 42 -1.29 13.73 6.64
N THR A 43 -2.17 13.57 5.66
CA THR A 43 -3.16 12.49 5.59
C THR A 43 -2.72 11.45 4.56
N ILE A 44 -2.52 10.21 4.99
CA ILE A 44 -2.07 9.12 4.13
C ILE A 44 -3.07 7.97 4.14
N VAL A 45 -3.37 7.49 2.94
CA VAL A 45 -4.15 6.28 2.74
C VAL A 45 -3.22 5.08 2.56
N ILE A 46 -3.46 4.00 3.31
CA ILE A 46 -2.77 2.72 3.17
C ILE A 46 -3.71 1.73 2.48
N ALA A 47 -3.20 1.03 1.46
CA ALA A 47 -3.86 -0.11 0.85
C ALA A 47 -2.88 -1.30 0.81
N SER A 48 -3.10 -2.31 1.64
CA SER A 48 -2.26 -3.50 1.67
C SER A 48 -2.85 -4.61 0.81
N VAL A 49 -1.98 -5.29 0.05
CA VAL A 49 -2.34 -6.45 -0.76
C VAL A 49 -1.43 -7.65 -0.50
N PRO A 50 -1.97 -8.88 -0.59
CA PRO A 50 -1.18 -10.09 -0.39
C PRO A 50 -0.09 -10.30 -1.45
N PHE A 51 -0.41 -9.97 -2.71
CA PHE A 51 0.50 -10.17 -3.85
C PHE A 51 0.32 -9.07 -4.88
N ALA A 52 1.42 -8.60 -5.44
CA ALA A 52 1.42 -7.99 -6.77
C ALA A 52 0.99 -9.03 -7.83
N PHE A 53 0.29 -8.59 -8.87
CA PHE A 53 -0.17 -9.40 -10.01
C PHE A 53 -1.21 -10.52 -9.74
N SER A 54 -1.72 -10.70 -8.51
CA SER A 54 -2.81 -11.66 -8.29
C SER A 54 -4.17 -11.11 -8.75
N PRO A 55 -5.17 -11.97 -9.05
CA PRO A 55 -6.43 -11.57 -9.69
C PRO A 55 -7.17 -10.45 -8.95
N THR A 56 -7.64 -10.70 -7.73
CA THR A 56 -8.38 -9.68 -6.93
C THR A 56 -7.58 -8.40 -6.73
N CYS A 57 -6.26 -8.48 -6.50
CA CYS A 57 -5.43 -7.30 -6.32
C CYS A 57 -5.34 -6.43 -7.58
N THR A 58 -5.31 -7.08 -8.76
CA THR A 58 -5.00 -6.45 -10.06
C THR A 58 -6.26 -6.05 -10.82
N GLU A 59 -7.35 -6.79 -10.66
CA GLU A 59 -8.59 -6.58 -11.42
C GLU A 59 -9.59 -5.72 -10.65
N GLU A 60 -9.55 -5.77 -9.32
CA GLU A 60 -10.59 -5.16 -8.47
C GLU A 60 -10.01 -4.12 -7.51
N HIS A 61 -9.02 -4.49 -6.69
CA HIS A 61 -8.63 -3.69 -5.54
C HIS A 61 -7.79 -2.44 -5.87
N ILE A 62 -6.57 -2.58 -6.39
CA ILE A 62 -5.71 -1.41 -6.65
C ILE A 62 -6.19 -0.52 -7.81
N PRO A 63 -6.79 -1.05 -8.91
CA PRO A 63 -7.39 -0.19 -9.92
C PRO A 63 -8.46 0.76 -9.36
N ASP A 64 -9.20 0.35 -8.33
CA ASP A 64 -10.19 1.20 -7.66
C ASP A 64 -9.54 2.45 -7.04
N TYR A 65 -8.39 2.29 -6.38
CA TYR A 65 -7.61 3.43 -5.86
C TYR A 65 -7.10 4.34 -6.98
N ILE A 66 -6.58 3.75 -8.07
CA ILE A 66 -6.05 4.52 -9.22
C ILE A 66 -7.17 5.36 -9.85
N LYS A 67 -8.36 4.78 -10.02
CA LYS A 67 -9.54 5.48 -10.57
C LYS A 67 -9.97 6.66 -9.70
N HIS A 68 -9.77 6.57 -8.38
CA HIS A 68 -10.24 7.56 -7.41
C HIS A 68 -9.14 8.52 -6.89
N ILE A 69 -7.94 8.51 -7.49
CA ILE A 69 -6.83 9.39 -7.08
C ILE A 69 -7.24 10.86 -6.95
N ASP A 70 -7.99 11.39 -7.92
CA ASP A 70 -8.37 12.80 -7.91
C ASP A 70 -9.40 13.13 -6.81
N GLN A 71 -10.24 12.17 -6.43
CA GLN A 71 -11.16 12.33 -5.29
C GLN A 71 -10.41 12.30 -3.96
N PHE A 72 -9.45 11.38 -3.81
CA PHE A 72 -8.59 11.38 -2.62
C PHE A 72 -7.84 12.70 -2.45
N LYS A 73 -7.32 13.27 -3.55
CA LYS A 73 -6.69 14.59 -3.53
C LYS A 73 -7.65 15.69 -3.11
N SER A 74 -8.91 15.66 -3.58
CA SER A 74 -9.90 16.69 -3.21
C SER A 74 -10.33 16.60 -1.75
N GLU A 75 -10.29 15.40 -1.16
CA GLU A 75 -10.54 15.17 0.27
C GLU A 75 -9.30 15.43 1.15
N GLY A 76 -8.19 15.92 0.58
CA GLY A 76 -7.00 16.31 1.34
C GLY A 76 -6.04 15.16 1.67
N VAL A 77 -6.13 14.01 0.99
CA VAL A 77 -5.12 12.96 1.09
C VAL A 77 -3.84 13.41 0.37
N ASP A 78 -2.70 13.30 1.04
CA ASP A 78 -1.40 13.68 0.50
C ASP A 78 -0.76 12.58 -0.34
N LYS A 79 -0.92 11.32 0.11
CA LYS A 79 -0.38 10.11 -0.56
C LYS A 79 -1.26 8.88 -0.34
N ILE A 80 -1.18 7.96 -1.30
CA ILE A 80 -1.65 6.58 -1.18
C ILE A 80 -0.42 5.66 -1.17
N ILE A 81 -0.32 4.75 -0.20
CA ILE A 81 0.75 3.75 -0.13
C ILE A 81 0.14 2.37 -0.32
N VAL A 82 0.52 1.72 -1.42
CA VAL A 82 0.21 0.31 -1.69
C VAL A 82 1.30 -0.56 -1.07
N LEU A 83 0.96 -1.37 -0.06
CA LEU A 83 1.90 -2.23 0.66
C LEU A 83 1.78 -3.69 0.22
N SER A 84 2.91 -4.39 0.11
CA SER A 84 2.93 -5.85 -0.07
C SER A 84 4.25 -6.47 0.39
N ALA A 85 4.25 -7.79 0.61
CA ALA A 85 5.48 -8.57 0.78
C ALA A 85 6.23 -8.80 -0.55
N SER A 86 5.62 -8.51 -1.71
CA SER A 86 6.32 -8.53 -3.00
C SER A 86 7.50 -7.56 -2.99
N ASP A 87 8.62 -7.96 -3.57
CA ASP A 87 9.85 -7.16 -3.60
C ASP A 87 9.65 -5.81 -4.34
N PRO A 88 10.50 -4.81 -4.08
CA PRO A 88 10.29 -3.46 -4.63
C PRO A 88 10.34 -3.40 -6.16
N PHE A 89 11.04 -4.34 -6.83
CA PHE A 89 11.09 -4.40 -8.29
C PHE A 89 9.75 -4.88 -8.86
N ALA A 90 9.20 -5.96 -8.28
CA ALA A 90 7.88 -6.45 -8.62
C ALA A 90 6.79 -5.40 -8.35
N MET A 91 6.85 -4.72 -7.21
CA MET A 91 5.91 -3.65 -6.86
C MET A 91 5.97 -2.48 -7.86
N SER A 92 7.18 -2.04 -8.23
CA SER A 92 7.36 -0.98 -9.23
C SER A 92 6.85 -1.38 -10.62
N ALA A 93 7.21 -2.58 -11.09
CA ALA A 93 6.75 -3.10 -12.38
C ALA A 93 5.23 -3.27 -12.40
N TRP A 94 4.62 -3.69 -11.27
CA TRP A 94 3.18 -3.84 -11.15
C TRP A 94 2.43 -2.50 -11.24
N GLY A 95 2.90 -1.47 -10.53
CA GLY A 95 2.34 -0.12 -10.66
C GLY A 95 2.35 0.38 -12.11
N LYS A 96 3.45 0.14 -12.84
CA LYS A 96 3.54 0.46 -14.29
C LYS A 96 2.58 -0.37 -15.13
N ALA A 97 2.45 -1.67 -14.85
CA ALA A 97 1.52 -2.55 -15.53
C ALA A 97 0.06 -2.12 -15.37
N LEU A 98 -0.27 -1.52 -14.21
CA LEU A 98 -1.56 -0.92 -13.92
C LEU A 98 -1.75 0.46 -14.57
N GLY A 99 -0.76 0.96 -15.33
CA GLY A 99 -0.83 2.22 -16.06
C GLY A 99 -0.45 3.46 -15.25
N VAL A 100 0.14 3.30 -14.07
CA VAL A 100 0.54 4.43 -13.22
C VAL A 100 1.74 5.16 -13.84
N LYS A 101 1.52 6.43 -14.19
CA LYS A 101 2.55 7.40 -14.58
C LYS A 101 2.45 8.60 -13.66
N ASP A 102 3.30 8.61 -12.63
CA ASP A 102 3.10 9.51 -11.49
C ASP A 102 4.41 10.19 -11.09
N PRO A 103 4.79 11.30 -11.77
CA PRO A 103 5.97 12.09 -11.42
C PRO A 103 5.95 12.61 -9.98
N ALA A 104 4.76 12.80 -9.39
CA ALA A 104 4.60 13.28 -8.03
C ALA A 104 4.76 12.17 -6.98
N ASN A 105 4.83 10.90 -7.41
CA ASN A 105 4.76 9.73 -6.52
C ASN A 105 3.61 9.88 -5.51
N TYR A 106 2.43 10.29 -5.99
CA TYR A 106 1.21 10.38 -5.19
C TYR A 106 0.73 9.00 -4.73
N ILE A 107 0.76 8.00 -5.62
CA ILE A 107 0.55 6.59 -5.28
C ILE A 107 1.89 5.85 -5.27
N ILE A 108 2.25 5.27 -4.12
CA ILE A 108 3.54 4.65 -3.87
C ILE A 108 3.36 3.14 -3.74
N PHE A 109 4.02 2.36 -4.61
CA PHE A 109 4.04 0.90 -4.53
C PHE A 109 5.25 0.45 -3.72
N ALA A 110 5.03 0.08 -2.46
CA ALA A 110 6.06 -0.19 -1.49
C ALA A 110 6.08 -1.66 -1.02
N HIS A 111 7.29 -2.17 -0.88
CA HIS A 111 7.61 -3.45 -0.27
C HIS A 111 7.68 -3.29 1.25
N ASP A 112 6.81 -4.00 1.98
CA ASP A 112 6.89 -4.16 3.44
C ASP A 112 7.97 -5.20 3.77
N VAL A 113 9.18 -4.71 4.04
CA VAL A 113 10.38 -5.53 4.30
C VAL A 113 10.12 -6.46 5.48
N ASP A 114 10.25 -7.77 5.23
CA ASP A 114 10.01 -8.84 6.20
C ASP A 114 8.64 -8.78 6.90
N LEU A 115 7.63 -8.16 6.27
CA LEU A 115 6.32 -7.89 6.86
C LEU A 115 6.40 -7.07 8.16
N GLY A 116 7.39 -6.17 8.25
CA GLY A 116 7.67 -5.40 9.46
C GLY A 116 6.48 -4.53 9.90
N ILE A 117 5.78 -3.90 8.96
CA ILE A 117 4.58 -3.10 9.22
C ILE A 117 3.44 -4.03 9.64
N ALA A 118 3.11 -5.02 8.80
CA ALA A 118 1.99 -5.91 9.07
C ALA A 118 2.14 -6.66 10.42
N LYS A 119 3.35 -7.14 10.75
CA LYS A 119 3.62 -7.78 12.05
C LYS A 119 3.47 -6.83 13.23
N ALA A 120 3.84 -5.56 13.06
CA ALA A 120 3.71 -4.55 14.10
C ALA A 120 2.24 -4.15 14.33
N LEU A 121 1.40 -4.22 13.29
CA LEU A 121 -0.04 -4.00 13.38
C LEU A 121 -0.79 -5.16 14.05
N GLY A 122 -0.29 -6.40 13.89
CA GLY A 122 -0.81 -7.58 14.59
C GLY A 122 -1.17 -8.75 13.67
N SER A 123 -1.66 -9.84 14.26
CA SER A 123 -1.94 -11.09 13.52
C SER A 123 -3.01 -10.94 12.45
N ASP A 124 -3.96 -10.03 12.64
CA ASP A 124 -5.05 -9.80 11.68
C ASP A 124 -4.55 -9.19 10.36
N TYR A 125 -3.34 -8.63 10.36
CA TYR A 125 -2.72 -8.00 9.19
C TYR A 125 -1.76 -8.95 8.46
N ILE A 126 -1.68 -10.21 8.89
CA ILE A 126 -0.79 -11.23 8.34
C ILE A 126 -1.63 -12.41 7.81
N ALA A 127 -1.28 -12.90 6.63
CA ALA A 127 -1.86 -14.10 6.04
C ALA A 127 -0.79 -15.19 5.88
N ASP A 128 -0.93 -16.32 6.58
CA ASP A 128 -0.04 -17.48 6.38
C ASP A 128 -0.58 -18.39 5.27
N LEU A 129 0.04 -18.27 4.08
CA LEU A 129 -0.29 -19.04 2.88
C LEU A 129 0.78 -20.10 2.58
N SER A 130 1.58 -20.47 3.58
CA SER A 130 2.67 -21.45 3.43
C SER A 130 2.18 -22.82 3.00
N LYS A 131 0.96 -23.23 3.42
CA LYS A 131 0.34 -24.49 2.95
C LYS A 131 0.13 -24.54 1.44
N GLY A 132 -0.10 -23.38 0.81
CA GLY A 132 -0.21 -23.24 -0.64
C GLY A 132 1.11 -22.96 -1.34
N GLY A 133 2.25 -22.98 -0.63
CA GLY A 133 3.57 -22.69 -1.20
C GLY A 133 3.86 -21.20 -1.42
N LEU A 134 3.02 -20.30 -0.89
CA LEU A 134 3.13 -18.86 -1.12
C LEU A 134 3.83 -18.10 0.01
N GLY A 135 4.09 -18.79 1.12
CA GLY A 135 4.70 -18.23 2.33
C GLY A 135 3.76 -17.31 3.11
N VAL A 136 4.33 -16.59 4.08
CA VAL A 136 3.62 -15.58 4.85
C VAL A 136 3.52 -14.30 4.03
N ARG A 137 2.33 -13.68 4.02
CA ARG A 137 2.01 -12.48 3.25
C ARG A 137 1.34 -11.43 4.12
N SER A 138 1.26 -10.22 3.57
CA SER A 138 0.42 -9.18 4.13
C SER A 138 -1.03 -9.57 3.88
N GLN A 139 -1.90 -9.35 4.86
CA GLN A 139 -3.34 -9.48 4.64
C GLN A 139 -3.83 -8.34 3.75
N ARG A 140 -5.02 -8.49 3.15
CA ARG A 140 -5.71 -7.36 2.53
C ARG A 140 -6.33 -6.48 3.61
N TYR A 141 -5.89 -5.24 3.69
CA TYR A 141 -6.41 -4.26 4.63
C TYR A 141 -6.23 -2.86 4.06
N ALA A 142 -6.95 -1.90 4.61
CA ALA A 142 -6.73 -0.50 4.27
C ALA A 142 -6.91 0.39 5.49
N GLY A 143 -6.37 1.60 5.42
CA GLY A 143 -6.44 2.55 6.51
C GLY A 143 -6.24 4.00 6.11
N ILE A 144 -6.66 4.89 7.00
CA ILE A 144 -6.50 6.35 6.93
C ILE A 144 -5.64 6.76 8.13
N ILE A 145 -4.48 7.32 7.83
CA ILE A 145 -3.48 7.72 8.81
C ILE A 145 -3.32 9.23 8.75
N GLU A 146 -3.65 9.93 9.83
CA GLU A 146 -3.54 11.39 9.94
C GLU A 146 -2.48 11.75 10.96
N ASN A 147 -1.45 12.49 10.54
CA ASN A 147 -0.33 12.86 11.40
C ASN A 147 0.34 11.65 12.12
N GLY A 148 0.31 10.48 11.47
CA GLY A 148 0.83 9.22 12.03
C GLY A 148 -0.13 8.46 12.93
N GLU A 149 -1.30 9.03 13.25
CA GLU A 149 -2.36 8.38 14.03
C GLU A 149 -3.32 7.63 13.11
N ILE A 150 -3.71 6.43 13.50
CA ILE A 150 -4.71 5.60 12.82
C ILE A 150 -6.10 6.19 13.09
N LYS A 151 -6.76 6.71 12.05
CA LYS A 151 -8.18 7.11 12.08
C LYS A 151 -9.10 6.00 11.62
N TYR A 152 -8.60 5.19 10.69
CA TYR A 152 -9.25 3.98 10.23
C TYR A 152 -8.17 2.96 9.88
N LEU A 153 -8.36 1.70 10.27
CA LEU A 153 -7.52 0.59 9.83
C LEU A 153 -8.30 -0.70 10.05
N GLU A 154 -8.58 -1.42 8.97
CA GLU A 154 -9.37 -2.64 9.04
C GLU A 154 -8.93 -3.63 7.98
N SER A 155 -8.90 -4.90 8.40
CA SER A 155 -8.57 -6.04 7.54
C SER A 155 -9.82 -6.66 6.95
N GLU A 156 -9.71 -7.17 5.72
CA GLU A 156 -10.71 -8.07 5.17
C GLU A 156 -10.77 -9.37 5.96
N ASN A 157 -11.97 -9.97 5.99
CA ASN A 157 -12.18 -11.30 6.57
C ASN A 157 -11.56 -12.41 5.69
N GLU A 158 -11.53 -12.21 4.37
CA GLU A 158 -11.00 -13.15 3.40
C GLU A 158 -10.18 -12.43 2.33
N LEU A 159 -9.15 -13.09 1.80
CA LEU A 159 -8.18 -12.49 0.86
C LEU A 159 -8.79 -12.07 -0.48
N ASN A 160 -9.92 -12.65 -0.87
CA ASN A 160 -10.66 -12.36 -2.10
C ASN A 160 -11.75 -11.30 -1.92
N PHE A 161 -11.96 -10.78 -0.71
CA PHE A 161 -12.87 -9.65 -0.47
C PHE A 161 -12.13 -8.33 -0.64
N THR A 162 -12.87 -7.26 -0.90
CA THR A 162 -12.32 -5.91 -1.09
C THR A 162 -13.22 -4.83 -0.50
N GLU A 163 -14.35 -5.16 0.09
CA GLU A 163 -15.38 -4.22 0.50
C GLU A 163 -14.90 -3.28 1.61
N ILE A 164 -14.27 -3.83 2.65
CA ILE A 164 -13.74 -3.07 3.80
C ILE A 164 -12.58 -2.17 3.34
N SER A 165 -11.74 -2.72 2.46
CA SER A 165 -10.50 -2.11 2.01
C SER A 165 -10.62 -1.40 0.66
N SER A 166 -11.83 -1.19 0.12
CA SER A 166 -12.05 -0.50 -1.15
C SER A 166 -11.75 0.99 -1.05
N ALA A 167 -11.40 1.62 -2.19
CA ALA A 167 -11.21 3.06 -2.23
C ALA A 167 -12.50 3.80 -1.87
N GLU A 168 -13.66 3.30 -2.34
CA GLU A 168 -14.96 3.88 -2.00
C GLU A 168 -15.27 3.85 -0.50
N THR A 169 -14.93 2.76 0.20
CA THR A 169 -15.12 2.68 1.65
C THR A 169 -14.25 3.70 2.38
N LEU A 170 -13.00 3.86 1.94
CA LEU A 170 -12.09 4.85 2.52
C LEU A 170 -12.55 6.28 2.25
N LEU A 171 -12.99 6.60 1.03
CA LEU A 171 -13.52 7.92 0.68
C LEU A 171 -14.73 8.32 1.52
N LYS A 172 -15.60 7.36 1.89
CA LYS A 172 -16.75 7.62 2.78
C LYS A 172 -16.35 7.89 4.24
N ARG A 173 -15.08 7.67 4.59
CA ARG A 173 -14.54 7.80 5.95
C ARG A 173 -13.57 8.96 6.11
N LEU A 174 -13.19 9.62 5.01
CA LEU A 174 -12.49 10.91 5.00
C LEU A 174 -13.50 12.02 5.31
#